data_AF-A0A9X0HM46-F1
#
_entry.id   AF-A0A9X0HM46-F1
#
_cell.length_a   1.000
_cell.length_b   1.000
_cell.length_c   1.000
_cell.angle_alpha   90.00
_cell.angle_beta   90.00
_cell.angle_gamma   90.00
#
_symmetry.space_group_name_H-M   'P 1'
#
loop_
_entity.id
_entity.type
_entity.pdbx_description
1 polymer ?
#
loop_
_entity_poly.entity_id
_entity_poly.type
_entity_poly.pdbx_seq_one_letter_code
_entity_poly.pdbx_strand_id
1 'polypeptide(L)'
;MKVVLFCGGFGMRLREYSESMPKPMVTLGYRPILWHIMRYYAHFGHTDFILCLGYKADTIKHYFRNYDECISNDFVFSKGGKDVRPLKTDIDDWNITFVDTGLNANIGQRLLAVQHLLANEDMFLANYADGLADLDVNQMVHEMAQTNAVASFMAYQPSQSFHVVALGEDSRVEYISPIAQSGLWINAGFFVLRPDIFHYMQPGEELVEQPFQRLIAQDRLRAHPHQGFWAAMDTFKDKQLLDELHARGPAPWEVWRRPEPKPRYLTHALKAAC
;
A
#
# COMPACT_ATOMS: atom_id res chain seq x y z
N MET A 1 -6.70 -8.74 10.34
CA MET A 1 -7.27 -7.42 10.01
C MET A 1 -7.57 -7.39 8.54
N LYS A 2 -8.67 -6.74 8.16
CA LYS A 2 -9.00 -6.49 6.74
C LYS A 2 -8.12 -5.40 6.14
N VAL A 3 -7.88 -5.50 4.83
CA VAL A 3 -7.09 -4.56 4.04
C VAL A 3 -7.93 -3.97 2.92
N VAL A 4 -8.18 -2.66 2.96
CA VAL A 4 -8.88 -1.91 1.92
C VAL A 4 -7.87 -1.37 0.90
N LEU A 5 -8.00 -1.71 -0.38
CA LEU A 5 -7.13 -1.22 -1.43
C LEU A 5 -7.89 -0.35 -2.43
N PHE A 6 -7.42 0.88 -2.65
CA PHE A 6 -8.05 1.85 -3.55
C PHE A 6 -7.61 1.63 -5.00
N CYS A 7 -8.40 0.86 -5.76
CA CYS A 7 -8.04 0.39 -7.10
C CYS A 7 -8.79 1.11 -8.24
N GLY A 8 -9.62 2.12 -7.95
CA GLY A 8 -10.57 2.67 -8.93
C GLY A 8 -10.16 3.92 -9.70
N GLY A 9 -8.97 4.48 -9.46
CA GLY A 9 -8.50 5.73 -10.08
C GLY A 9 -8.14 5.58 -11.58
N PHE A 10 -8.24 6.67 -12.33
CA PHE A 10 -7.99 6.70 -13.79
C PHE A 10 -6.53 6.51 -14.23
N GLY A 11 -5.57 6.61 -13.30
CA GLY A 11 -4.15 6.43 -13.61
C GLY A 11 -3.59 7.41 -14.65
N MET A 12 -4.10 8.65 -14.70
CA MET A 12 -3.85 9.62 -15.79
C MET A 12 -2.38 9.84 -16.15
N ARG A 13 -1.49 9.83 -15.14
CA ARG A 13 -0.05 10.13 -15.29
C ARG A 13 0.78 8.99 -15.90
N LEU A 14 0.26 7.76 -15.89
CA LEU A 14 0.90 6.58 -16.48
C LEU A 14 0.30 6.19 -17.86
N ARG A 15 -0.65 6.99 -18.36
CA ARG A 15 -1.42 6.66 -19.58
C ARG A 15 -0.57 6.49 -20.84
N GLU A 16 0.58 7.16 -20.92
CA GLU A 16 1.49 7.04 -22.07
C GLU A 16 2.02 5.61 -22.28
N TYR A 17 2.02 4.77 -21.24
CA TYR A 17 2.46 3.38 -21.30
C TYR A 17 1.32 2.36 -21.42
N SER A 18 0.14 2.67 -20.87
CA SER A 18 -0.98 1.73 -20.84
C SER A 18 -2.32 2.45 -20.87
N GLU A 19 -2.75 2.89 -22.05
CA GLU A 19 -4.14 3.29 -22.27
C GLU A 19 -5.10 2.11 -22.02
N SER A 20 -4.61 0.87 -22.11
CA SER A 20 -5.40 -0.35 -22.06
C SER A 20 -5.58 -0.96 -20.66
N MET A 21 -4.73 -0.69 -19.65
CA MET A 21 -4.85 -1.33 -18.33
C MET A 21 -4.92 -0.33 -17.17
N PRO A 22 -5.72 -0.62 -16.12
CA PRO A 22 -5.71 0.19 -14.91
C PRO A 22 -4.37 0.06 -14.19
N LYS A 23 -3.91 1.14 -13.54
CA LYS A 23 -2.61 1.24 -12.86
C LYS A 23 -2.29 0.05 -11.92
N PRO A 24 -3.22 -0.44 -11.07
CA PRO A 24 -2.96 -1.59 -10.21
C PRO A 24 -2.61 -2.88 -10.97
N MET A 25 -2.94 -2.97 -12.27
CA MET A 25 -2.69 -4.13 -13.12
C MET A 25 -1.42 -4.04 -13.96
N VAL A 26 -0.68 -2.93 -13.88
CA VAL A 26 0.65 -2.82 -14.50
C VAL A 26 1.61 -3.78 -13.80
N THR A 27 2.34 -4.59 -14.57
CA THR A 27 3.10 -5.73 -14.06
C THR A 27 4.54 -5.40 -13.70
N LEU A 28 5.01 -5.90 -12.56
CA LEU A 28 6.42 -5.98 -12.19
C LEU A 28 6.85 -7.45 -12.29
N GLY A 29 7.69 -7.75 -13.28
CA GLY A 29 7.85 -9.11 -13.76
C GLY A 29 6.55 -9.61 -14.40
N TYR A 30 6.09 -10.79 -13.98
CA TYR A 30 4.86 -11.41 -14.50
C TYR A 30 3.61 -11.11 -13.65
N ARG A 31 3.75 -10.43 -12.50
CA ARG A 31 2.64 -10.15 -11.58
C ARG A 31 2.29 -8.65 -11.52
N PRO A 32 1.00 -8.28 -11.42
CA PRO A 32 0.58 -6.90 -11.30
C PRO A 32 1.07 -6.27 -9.99
N ILE A 33 1.31 -4.96 -9.96
CA ILE A 33 1.67 -4.24 -8.73
C ILE A 33 0.67 -4.48 -7.60
N LEU A 34 -0.63 -4.62 -7.92
CA LEU A 34 -1.67 -4.97 -6.96
C LEU A 34 -1.37 -6.30 -6.24
N TRP A 35 -0.91 -7.31 -6.97
CA TRP A 35 -0.51 -8.59 -6.37
C TRP A 35 0.68 -8.41 -5.42
N HIS A 36 1.67 -7.58 -5.78
CA HIS A 36 2.84 -7.32 -4.92
C HIS A 36 2.42 -6.64 -3.60
N ILE A 37 1.49 -5.70 -3.66
CA ILE A 37 0.92 -5.02 -2.48
C ILE A 37 0.13 -6.00 -1.62
N MET A 38 -0.71 -6.83 -2.22
CA MET A 38 -1.47 -7.84 -1.49
C MET A 38 -0.55 -8.89 -0.85
N ARG A 39 0.49 -9.34 -1.58
CA ARG A 39 1.49 -10.27 -1.06
C ARG A 39 2.28 -9.69 0.11
N TYR A 40 2.58 -8.40 0.07
CA TYR A 40 3.16 -7.66 1.20
C TYR A 40 2.26 -7.77 2.44
N TYR A 41 0.96 -7.48 2.33
CA TYR A 41 0.05 -7.57 3.48
C TYR A 41 -0.14 -9.01 3.97
N ALA A 42 -0.23 -9.97 3.03
CA ALA A 42 -0.35 -11.38 3.35
C ALA A 42 0.88 -11.91 4.12
N HIS A 43 2.08 -11.42 3.80
CA HIS A 43 3.29 -11.74 4.56
C HIS A 43 3.17 -11.38 6.05
N PHE A 44 2.50 -10.27 6.36
CA PHE A 44 2.25 -9.83 7.73
C PHE A 44 0.99 -10.46 8.36
N GLY A 45 0.37 -11.44 7.70
CA GLY A 45 -0.81 -12.17 8.20
C GLY A 45 -2.14 -11.48 7.92
N HIS A 46 -2.19 -10.58 6.94
CA HIS A 46 -3.42 -9.88 6.54
C HIS A 46 -3.87 -10.35 5.16
N THR A 47 -4.76 -11.34 5.13
CA THR A 47 -5.19 -12.04 3.90
C THR A 47 -6.65 -11.77 3.51
N ASP A 48 -7.39 -10.97 4.29
CA ASP A 48 -8.73 -10.50 3.94
C ASP A 48 -8.65 -9.14 3.24
N PHE A 49 -8.89 -9.12 1.93
CA PHE A 49 -8.80 -7.93 1.08
C PHE A 49 -10.17 -7.41 0.64
N ILE A 50 -10.32 -6.10 0.64
CA ILE A 50 -11.45 -5.38 0.03
C ILE A 50 -10.88 -4.47 -1.05
N LEU A 51 -11.17 -4.79 -2.31
CA LEU A 51 -10.73 -3.99 -3.44
C LEU A 51 -11.82 -2.99 -3.82
N CYS A 52 -11.55 -1.70 -3.63
CA CYS A 52 -12.42 -0.60 -4.02
C CYS A 52 -12.22 -0.29 -5.49
N LEU A 53 -13.07 -0.85 -6.34
CA LEU A 53 -12.96 -0.80 -7.80
C LEU A 53 -13.64 0.44 -8.38
N GLY A 54 -13.25 0.79 -9.61
CA GLY A 54 -13.80 1.89 -10.38
C GLY A 54 -13.43 1.73 -11.85
N TYR A 55 -12.60 2.64 -12.38
CA TYR A 55 -12.14 2.55 -13.77
C TYR A 55 -11.50 1.18 -14.09
N LYS A 56 -11.99 0.51 -15.14
CA LYS A 56 -11.53 -0.82 -15.60
C LYS A 56 -11.55 -1.91 -14.53
N ALA A 57 -12.56 -1.89 -13.66
CA ALA A 57 -12.83 -2.92 -12.66
C ALA A 57 -12.86 -4.35 -13.25
N ASP A 58 -13.32 -4.50 -14.49
CA ASP A 58 -13.37 -5.76 -15.23
C ASP A 58 -12.00 -6.41 -15.40
N THR A 59 -10.94 -5.63 -15.64
CA THR A 59 -9.58 -6.16 -15.80
C THR A 59 -9.07 -6.79 -14.50
N ILE A 60 -9.32 -6.12 -13.37
CA ILE A 60 -8.95 -6.64 -12.03
C ILE A 60 -9.75 -7.91 -11.71
N LYS A 61 -11.08 -7.88 -11.93
CA LYS A 61 -11.94 -9.05 -11.72
C LYS A 61 -11.52 -10.24 -12.59
N HIS A 62 -11.18 -9.99 -13.86
CA HIS A 62 -10.74 -11.03 -14.79
C HIS A 62 -9.42 -11.68 -14.34
N TYR A 63 -8.46 -10.89 -13.86
CA TYR A 63 -7.18 -11.42 -13.36
C TYR A 63 -7.39 -12.41 -12.22
N PHE A 64 -8.13 -12.05 -11.17
CA PHE A 64 -8.33 -12.92 -10.02
C PHE A 64 -9.30 -14.08 -10.30
N ARG A 65 -10.31 -13.89 -11.15
CA ARG A 65 -11.24 -14.98 -11.53
C ARG A 65 -10.55 -16.07 -12.36
N ASN A 66 -9.54 -15.71 -13.14
CA ASN A 66 -8.77 -16.63 -13.98
C ASN A 66 -7.35 -16.82 -13.46
N TYR A 67 -7.14 -16.62 -12.15
CA TYR A 67 -5.85 -16.81 -11.55
C TYR A 67 -5.46 -18.28 -11.63
N ASP A 68 -4.31 -18.55 -12.25
CA ASP A 68 -3.77 -19.90 -12.40
C ASP A 68 -2.46 -20.01 -11.61
N GLU A 69 -2.48 -20.86 -10.59
CA GLU A 69 -1.35 -21.19 -9.74
C GLU A 69 -0.18 -21.76 -10.54
N CYS A 70 -0.43 -22.52 -11.61
CA CYS A 70 0.63 -23.11 -12.44
C CYS A 70 1.31 -22.07 -13.35
N ILE A 71 0.60 -21.00 -13.71
CA ILE A 71 1.19 -19.89 -14.45
C ILE A 71 2.02 -19.01 -13.51
N SER A 72 1.59 -18.89 -12.26
CA SER A 72 2.19 -17.97 -11.30
C SER A 72 3.27 -18.61 -10.42
N ASN A 73 3.27 -19.93 -10.26
CA ASN A 73 4.13 -20.68 -9.35
C ASN A 73 4.68 -21.94 -10.02
N ASP A 74 5.74 -22.50 -9.44
CA ASP A 74 6.33 -23.75 -9.93
C ASP A 74 5.37 -24.93 -9.70
N PHE A 75 5.29 -25.83 -10.67
CA PHE A 75 4.42 -27.01 -10.61
C PHE A 75 5.07 -28.23 -11.25
N VAL A 76 4.59 -29.41 -10.86
CA VAL A 76 4.97 -30.68 -11.48
C VAL A 76 3.93 -31.05 -12.53
N PHE A 77 4.39 -31.27 -13.76
CA PHE A 77 3.58 -31.76 -14.87
C PHE A 77 3.93 -33.22 -15.15
N SER A 78 2.97 -34.13 -14.99
CA SER A 78 3.21 -35.57 -15.20
C SER A 78 2.02 -36.27 -15.87
N LYS A 79 2.24 -37.53 -16.29
CA LYS A 79 1.22 -38.38 -16.95
C LYS A 79 0.54 -37.72 -18.17
N GLY A 80 1.28 -36.94 -18.95
CA GLY A 80 0.76 -36.23 -20.13
C GLY A 80 -0.27 -35.13 -19.80
N GLY A 81 -0.13 -34.49 -18.63
CA GLY A 81 -1.01 -33.40 -18.18
C GLY A 81 -2.24 -33.86 -17.40
N LYS A 82 -2.37 -35.16 -17.12
CA LYS A 82 -3.42 -35.70 -16.24
C LYS A 82 -3.16 -35.44 -14.76
N ASP A 83 -1.92 -35.08 -14.43
CA ASP A 83 -1.48 -34.86 -13.05
C ASP A 83 -0.59 -33.62 -13.03
N VAL A 84 -1.22 -32.51 -12.65
CA VAL A 84 -0.63 -31.18 -12.52
C VAL A 84 -0.71 -30.81 -11.05
N ARG A 85 0.45 -30.67 -10.40
CA ARG A 85 0.53 -30.40 -8.96
C ARG A 85 1.40 -29.17 -8.70
N PRO A 86 0.80 -28.05 -8.27
CA PRO A 86 1.57 -26.91 -7.77
C PRO A 86 2.52 -27.33 -6.66
N LEU A 87 3.75 -26.84 -6.70
CA LEU A 87 4.73 -27.03 -5.61
C LEU A 87 4.49 -26.02 -4.49
N LYS A 88 3.91 -24.87 -4.83
CA LYS A 88 3.54 -23.79 -3.92
C LYS A 88 2.33 -23.06 -4.46
N THR A 89 1.50 -22.56 -3.55
CA THR A 89 0.41 -21.61 -3.79
C THR A 89 0.78 -20.26 -3.15
N ASP A 90 0.26 -19.16 -3.69
CA ASP A 90 0.58 -17.82 -3.19
C ASP A 90 -0.62 -16.93 -2.86
N ILE A 91 -1.84 -17.31 -3.27
CA ILE A 91 -3.08 -16.60 -2.93
C ILE A 91 -4.20 -17.50 -2.39
N ASP A 92 -3.94 -18.79 -2.16
CA ASP A 92 -4.97 -19.78 -1.77
C ASP A 92 -5.65 -19.50 -0.42
N ASP A 93 -4.93 -18.81 0.47
CA ASP A 93 -5.40 -18.37 1.78
C ASP A 93 -6.00 -16.95 1.78
N TRP A 94 -6.12 -16.31 0.60
CA TRP A 94 -6.66 -14.96 0.48
C TRP A 94 -8.17 -14.97 0.30
N ASN A 95 -8.85 -14.07 1.01
CA ASN A 95 -10.25 -13.78 0.81
C ASN A 95 -10.39 -12.38 0.20
N ILE A 96 -10.85 -12.30 -1.05
CA ILE A 96 -10.84 -11.05 -1.82
C ILE A 96 -12.29 -10.63 -2.15
N THR A 97 -12.72 -9.51 -1.56
CA THR A 97 -14.01 -8.88 -1.85
C THR A 97 -13.83 -7.80 -2.90
N PHE A 98 -14.60 -7.87 -3.99
CA PHE A 98 -14.56 -6.91 -5.09
C PHE A 98 -15.76 -5.98 -5.01
N VAL A 99 -15.55 -4.70 -4.67
CA VAL A 99 -16.65 -3.73 -4.51
C VAL A 99 -16.55 -2.67 -5.59
N ASP A 100 -17.61 -2.49 -6.37
CA ASP A 100 -17.72 -1.32 -7.24
C ASP A 100 -18.04 -0.10 -6.39
N THR A 101 -17.10 0.83 -6.33
CA THR A 101 -17.20 2.05 -5.51
C THR A 101 -17.45 3.29 -6.37
N GLY A 102 -17.73 3.11 -7.65
CA GLY A 102 -18.03 4.18 -8.60
C GLY A 102 -16.81 4.66 -9.37
N LEU A 103 -17.07 5.10 -10.61
CA LEU A 103 -16.03 5.54 -11.55
C LEU A 103 -15.32 6.81 -11.06
N ASN A 104 -16.09 7.79 -10.61
CA ASN A 104 -15.60 9.13 -10.26
C ASN A 104 -15.40 9.32 -8.74
N ALA A 105 -15.49 8.26 -7.94
CA ALA A 105 -15.33 8.36 -6.50
C ALA A 105 -13.87 8.68 -6.13
N ASN A 106 -13.69 9.64 -5.23
CA ASN A 106 -12.41 9.92 -4.58
C ASN A 106 -12.12 8.87 -3.49
N ILE A 107 -10.99 8.95 -2.79
CA ILE A 107 -10.59 7.90 -1.85
C ILE A 107 -11.48 7.88 -0.61
N GLY A 108 -11.89 9.04 -0.11
CA GLY A 108 -12.83 9.14 1.00
C GLY A 108 -14.19 8.49 0.69
N GLN A 109 -14.75 8.77 -0.49
CA GLN A 109 -16.00 8.17 -0.95
C GLN A 109 -15.89 6.65 -1.13
N ARG A 110 -14.76 6.16 -1.65
CA ARG A 110 -14.51 4.71 -1.79
C ARG A 110 -14.44 4.01 -0.45
N LEU A 111 -13.80 4.63 0.54
CA LEU A 111 -13.72 4.10 1.90
C LEU A 111 -15.10 4.06 2.57
N LEU A 112 -15.91 5.12 2.43
CA LEU A 112 -17.28 5.14 2.94
C LEU A 112 -18.15 4.03 2.33
N ALA A 113 -18.02 3.76 1.03
CA ALA A 113 -18.78 2.72 0.34
C ALA A 113 -18.57 1.30 0.94
N VAL A 114 -17.41 1.05 1.54
CA VAL A 114 -17.06 -0.25 2.13
C VAL A 114 -17.15 -0.29 3.65
N GLN A 115 -17.64 0.78 4.30
CA GLN A 115 -17.78 0.87 5.77
C GLN A 115 -18.49 -0.35 6.38
N HIS A 116 -19.57 -0.82 5.75
CA HIS A 116 -20.37 -1.95 6.23
C HIS A 116 -19.58 -3.27 6.30
N LEU A 117 -18.50 -3.41 5.53
CA LEU A 117 -17.62 -4.58 5.55
C LEU A 117 -16.58 -4.54 6.69
N LEU A 118 -16.43 -3.39 7.35
CA LEU A 118 -15.41 -3.11 8.35
C LEU A 118 -15.98 -3.01 9.78
N ALA A 119 -17.30 -3.18 9.94
CA ALA A 119 -18.01 -2.95 11.20
C ALA A 119 -17.55 -3.85 12.37
N ASN A 120 -16.92 -5.00 12.08
CA ASN A 120 -16.46 -5.97 13.07
C ASN A 120 -14.95 -5.92 13.34
N GLU A 121 -14.23 -4.95 12.76
CA GLU A 121 -12.78 -4.79 12.96
C GLU A 121 -12.50 -3.73 14.03
N ASP A 122 -11.67 -4.03 15.03
CA ASP A 122 -11.19 -3.00 15.96
C ASP A 122 -10.26 -1.99 15.26
N MET A 123 -9.46 -2.49 14.31
CA MET A 123 -8.62 -1.74 13.40
C MET A 123 -8.59 -2.45 12.05
N PHE A 124 -8.48 -1.67 10.97
CA PHE A 124 -8.30 -2.17 9.63
C PHE A 124 -7.21 -1.39 8.91
N LEU A 125 -6.69 -1.98 7.85
CA LEU A 125 -5.65 -1.41 7.02
C LEU A 125 -6.25 -0.82 5.77
N ALA A 126 -5.70 0.28 5.27
CA ALA A 126 -6.08 0.83 3.98
C ALA A 126 -4.85 1.31 3.21
N ASN A 127 -4.85 1.22 1.89
CA ASN A 127 -3.73 1.72 1.10
C ASN A 127 -4.11 2.09 -0.34
N TYR A 128 -3.26 2.92 -0.93
CA TYR A 128 -3.21 3.10 -2.38
C TYR A 128 -2.70 1.82 -3.05
N ALA A 129 -3.16 1.56 -4.27
CA ALA A 129 -2.84 0.34 -5.03
C ALA A 129 -1.68 0.54 -6.02
N ASP A 130 -0.73 1.41 -5.69
CA ASP A 130 0.36 1.83 -6.56
C ASP A 130 1.71 2.11 -5.86
N GLY A 131 1.75 2.04 -4.52
CA GLY A 131 2.93 2.26 -3.71
C GLY A 131 3.48 0.96 -3.13
N LEU A 132 4.79 0.77 -3.22
CA LEU A 132 5.51 -0.38 -2.67
C LEU A 132 6.46 0.10 -1.57
N ALA A 133 6.54 -0.66 -0.48
CA ALA A 133 7.39 -0.34 0.66
C ALA A 133 8.01 -1.61 1.25
N ASP A 134 9.06 -1.44 2.05
CA ASP A 134 9.57 -2.47 2.95
C ASP A 134 9.26 -2.18 4.44
N LEU A 135 8.19 -1.41 4.66
CA LEU A 135 7.61 -1.11 5.96
C LEU A 135 7.25 -2.41 6.72
N ASP A 136 7.46 -2.43 8.04
CA ASP A 136 6.85 -3.43 8.92
C ASP A 136 5.47 -2.90 9.37
N VAL A 137 4.40 -3.31 8.66
CA VAL A 137 3.05 -2.84 8.99
C VAL A 137 2.59 -3.33 10.36
N ASN A 138 3.07 -4.49 10.84
CA ASN A 138 2.72 -5.00 12.15
C ASN A 138 3.31 -4.15 13.27
N GLN A 139 4.51 -3.61 13.08
CA GLN A 139 5.07 -2.61 13.99
C GLN A 139 4.18 -1.36 14.05
N MET A 140 3.76 -0.84 12.89
CA MET A 140 2.89 0.34 12.81
C MET A 140 1.52 0.10 13.49
N VAL A 141 0.94 -1.09 13.29
CA VAL A 141 -0.29 -1.52 13.97
C VAL A 141 -0.09 -1.56 15.48
N HIS A 142 1.01 -2.16 15.95
CA HIS A 142 1.32 -2.25 17.38
C HIS A 142 1.48 -0.88 18.03
N GLU A 143 2.20 0.03 17.39
CA GLU A 143 2.38 1.41 17.86
C GLU A 143 1.03 2.15 17.89
N MET A 144 0.20 2.01 16.85
CA MET A 144 -1.12 2.64 16.83
C MET A 144 -2.03 2.10 17.96
N ALA A 145 -1.95 0.81 18.28
CA ALA A 145 -2.72 0.18 19.36
C ALA A 145 -2.42 0.78 20.74
N GLN A 146 -1.23 1.34 20.94
CA GLN A 146 -0.80 1.99 22.19
C GLN A 146 -1.27 3.44 22.32
N THR A 147 -1.99 3.97 21.32
CA THR A 147 -2.47 5.35 21.28
C THR A 147 -3.99 5.42 21.26
N ASN A 148 -4.52 6.61 21.55
CA ASN A 148 -5.92 6.95 21.33
C ASN A 148 -6.19 7.49 19.91
N ALA A 149 -5.23 7.37 18.98
CA ALA A 149 -5.38 7.86 17.62
C ALA A 149 -6.42 7.04 16.83
N VAL A 150 -7.13 7.70 15.92
CA VAL A 150 -8.13 7.09 15.04
C VAL A 150 -7.51 6.65 13.73
N ALA A 151 -6.50 7.37 13.26
CA ALA A 151 -5.79 7.07 12.03
C ALA A 151 -4.28 7.22 12.23
N SER A 152 -3.55 6.36 11.54
CA SER A 152 -2.12 6.51 11.32
C SER A 152 -1.76 6.22 9.86
N PHE A 153 -0.72 6.86 9.35
CA PHE A 153 -0.20 6.65 7.99
C PHE A 153 1.32 6.62 7.99
N MET A 154 1.91 5.98 6.99
CA MET A 154 3.35 6.02 6.79
C MET A 154 3.78 7.38 6.24
N ALA A 155 4.67 8.05 6.96
CA ALA A 155 5.36 9.25 6.50
C ALA A 155 6.72 8.88 5.93
N TYR A 156 7.07 9.43 4.75
CA TYR A 156 8.31 9.13 4.06
C TYR A 156 9.05 10.40 3.66
N GLN A 157 10.38 10.38 3.66
CA GLN A 157 11.19 11.49 3.14
C GLN A 157 11.56 11.19 1.68
N PRO A 158 11.16 12.03 0.71
CA PRO A 158 11.47 11.79 -0.68
C PRO A 158 12.97 11.70 -0.93
N SER A 159 13.40 10.65 -1.63
CA SER A 159 14.78 10.47 -2.11
C SER A 159 14.99 10.96 -3.56
N GLN A 160 13.98 11.63 -4.13
CA GLN A 160 14.03 12.15 -5.50
C GLN A 160 15.12 13.22 -5.65
N SER A 161 15.68 13.35 -6.85
CA SER A 161 16.81 14.26 -7.13
C SER A 161 16.43 15.76 -7.21
N PHE A 162 15.28 16.15 -6.68
CA PHE A 162 14.87 17.55 -6.65
C PHE A 162 15.65 18.32 -5.59
N HIS A 163 15.85 19.61 -5.86
CA HIS A 163 16.42 20.55 -4.90
C HIS A 163 15.33 21.48 -4.40
N VAL A 164 15.24 21.67 -3.08
CA VAL A 164 14.37 22.67 -2.46
C VAL A 164 15.13 23.99 -2.42
N VAL A 165 14.45 25.07 -2.84
CA VAL A 165 14.98 26.42 -2.85
C VAL A 165 14.14 27.26 -1.89
N ALA A 166 14.77 27.92 -0.93
CA ALA A 166 14.14 28.99 -0.16
C ALA A 166 14.47 30.33 -0.80
N LEU A 167 13.42 31.10 -1.08
CA LEU A 167 13.52 32.44 -1.63
C LEU A 167 13.22 33.45 -0.52
N GLY A 168 14.09 34.45 -0.39
CA GLY A 168 13.84 35.65 0.39
C GLY A 168 13.15 36.74 -0.45
N GLU A 169 13.19 37.97 0.05
CA GLU A 169 12.70 39.15 -0.70
C GLU A 169 13.43 39.30 -2.05
N ASP A 170 12.74 39.92 -3.01
CA ASP A 170 13.23 40.18 -4.37
C ASP A 170 13.78 38.94 -5.12
N SER A 171 13.23 37.75 -4.84
CA SER A 171 13.65 36.48 -5.45
C SER A 171 15.11 36.07 -5.15
N ARG A 172 15.72 36.59 -4.09
CA ARG A 172 17.07 36.17 -3.65
C ARG A 172 17.03 34.73 -3.15
N VAL A 173 17.93 33.88 -3.66
CA VAL A 173 18.10 32.50 -3.15
C VAL A 173 18.84 32.52 -1.82
N GLU A 174 18.22 32.03 -0.76
CA GLU A 174 18.83 31.94 0.58
C GLU A 174 19.55 30.62 0.80
N TYR A 175 18.96 29.52 0.37
CA TYR A 175 19.63 28.23 0.28
C TYR A 175 19.01 27.36 -0.82
N ILE A 176 19.83 26.41 -1.29
CA ILE A 176 19.42 25.31 -2.16
C ILE A 176 19.98 24.02 -1.57
N SER A 177 19.13 23.01 -1.40
CA SER A 177 19.56 21.72 -0.84
C SER A 177 18.79 20.56 -1.49
N PRO A 178 19.35 19.35 -1.53
CA PRO A 178 18.59 18.16 -1.94
C PRO A 178 17.33 18.01 -1.08
N ILE A 179 16.20 17.62 -1.67
CA ILE A 179 14.92 17.46 -0.94
C ILE A 179 15.05 16.49 0.26
N ALA A 180 15.91 15.49 0.16
CA ALA A 180 16.21 14.56 1.25
C ALA A 180 16.78 15.25 2.52
N GLN A 181 17.36 16.45 2.39
CA GLN A 181 17.91 17.24 3.50
C GLN A 181 16.97 18.35 3.98
N SER A 182 15.81 18.51 3.34
CA SER A 182 14.86 19.60 3.65
C SER A 182 14.05 19.37 4.95
N GLY A 183 14.03 18.14 5.47
CA GLY A 183 13.15 17.76 6.58
C GLY A 183 11.69 17.58 6.19
N LEU A 184 11.33 17.72 4.90
CA LEU A 184 9.97 17.51 4.40
C LEU A 184 9.59 16.02 4.44
N TRP A 185 8.37 15.78 4.89
CA TRP A 185 7.74 14.46 4.92
C TRP A 185 6.52 14.44 4.01
N ILE A 186 6.30 13.32 3.34
CA ILE A 186 5.12 13.08 2.51
C ILE A 186 4.27 11.96 3.11
N ASN A 187 2.96 12.01 2.84
CA ASN A 187 2.06 10.89 3.08
C ASN A 187 2.31 9.82 2.01
N ALA A 188 2.74 8.64 2.44
CA ALA A 188 3.06 7.52 1.57
C ALA A 188 1.98 6.43 1.55
N GLY A 189 0.83 6.68 2.18
CA GLY A 189 -0.25 5.72 2.36
C GLY A 189 -0.02 4.82 3.57
N PHE A 190 -0.25 3.51 3.39
CA PHE A 190 -0.14 2.47 4.42
C PHE A 190 -0.86 2.89 5.70
N PHE A 191 -2.17 3.05 5.60
CA PHE A 191 -3.01 3.52 6.68
C PHE A 191 -3.33 2.39 7.65
N VAL A 192 -3.27 2.69 8.95
CA VAL A 192 -3.92 1.91 10.00
C VAL A 192 -5.06 2.78 10.54
N LEU A 193 -6.28 2.28 10.50
CA LEU A 193 -7.50 3.04 10.79
C LEU A 193 -8.36 2.29 11.81
N ARG A 194 -8.98 3.04 12.74
CA ARG A 194 -10.10 2.55 13.56
C ARG A 194 -11.42 2.86 12.87
N PRO A 195 -12.49 2.07 13.07
CA PRO A 195 -13.83 2.39 12.56
C PRO A 195 -14.32 3.80 12.93
N ASP A 196 -13.85 4.36 14.05
CA ASP A 196 -14.09 5.75 14.44
C ASP A 196 -13.83 6.76 13.32
N ILE A 197 -12.96 6.46 12.35
CA ILE A 197 -12.66 7.33 11.19
C ILE A 197 -13.94 7.75 10.47
N PHE A 198 -14.94 6.88 10.39
CA PHE A 198 -16.20 7.17 9.70
C PHE A 198 -17.01 8.28 10.37
N HIS A 199 -16.85 8.51 11.68
CA HIS A 199 -17.46 9.67 12.36
C HIS A 199 -16.84 11.00 11.94
N TYR A 200 -15.63 10.97 11.36
CA TYR A 200 -14.92 12.14 10.88
C TYR A 200 -15.10 12.36 9.38
N MET A 201 -15.91 11.55 8.68
CA MET A 201 -16.10 11.63 7.24
C MET A 201 -17.51 12.11 6.89
N GLN A 202 -17.61 12.94 5.87
CA GLN A 202 -18.86 13.41 5.27
C GLN A 202 -18.91 13.03 3.79
N PRO A 203 -20.11 12.91 3.19
CA PRO A 203 -20.25 12.58 1.78
C PRO A 203 -19.50 13.56 0.88
N GLY A 204 -18.67 13.02 -0.02
CA GLY A 204 -17.92 13.81 -1.02
C GLY A 204 -16.53 14.25 -0.61
N GLU A 205 -16.16 14.12 0.67
CA GLU A 205 -14.84 14.52 1.16
C GLU A 205 -13.73 13.55 0.73
N GLU A 206 -12.50 14.07 0.71
CA GLU A 206 -11.28 13.29 0.47
C GLU A 206 -10.62 12.97 1.81
N LEU A 207 -10.26 11.70 2.03
CA LEU A 207 -9.83 11.15 3.33
C LEU A 207 -8.72 11.96 3.99
N VAL A 208 -7.70 12.31 3.21
CA VAL A 208 -6.48 12.97 3.71
C VAL A 208 -6.59 14.50 3.76
N GLU A 209 -7.70 15.05 3.26
CA GLU A 209 -8.00 16.47 3.36
C GLU A 209 -8.90 16.72 4.59
N GLN A 210 -10.22 16.69 4.42
CA GLN A 210 -11.15 17.19 5.45
C GLN A 210 -11.19 16.30 6.72
N PRO A 211 -11.31 14.95 6.62
CA PRO A 211 -11.33 14.08 7.79
C PRO A 211 -10.03 14.15 8.59
N PHE A 212 -8.87 14.17 7.91
CA PHE A 212 -7.57 14.25 8.58
C PHE A 212 -7.38 15.61 9.26
N GLN A 213 -7.84 16.73 8.69
CA GLN A 213 -7.82 18.01 9.40
C GLN A 213 -8.63 17.97 10.71
N ARG A 214 -9.79 17.31 10.72
CA ARG A 214 -10.59 17.14 11.94
C ARG A 214 -9.89 16.25 12.98
N LEU A 215 -9.19 15.20 12.55
CA LEU A 215 -8.38 14.38 13.46
C LEU A 215 -7.18 15.15 14.02
N ILE A 216 -6.50 15.95 13.20
CA ILE A 216 -5.38 16.81 13.62
C ILE A 216 -5.85 17.78 14.72
N ALA A 217 -6.99 18.43 14.51
CA ALA A 217 -7.57 19.35 15.48
C ALA A 217 -7.89 18.70 16.84
N GLN A 218 -8.00 17.38 16.89
CA GLN A 218 -8.29 16.61 18.11
C GLN A 218 -7.09 15.79 18.62
N ASP A 219 -5.90 15.95 18.04
CA ASP A 219 -4.72 15.11 18.31
C ASP A 219 -4.98 13.60 18.12
N ARG A 220 -5.80 13.24 17.13
CA ARG A 220 -6.25 11.86 16.85
C ARG A 220 -5.64 11.28 15.56
N LEU A 221 -4.63 11.93 14.98
CA LEU A 221 -3.89 11.46 13.81
C LEU A 221 -2.39 11.31 14.14
N ARG A 222 -1.80 10.16 13.79
CA ARG A 222 -0.35 9.90 13.98
C ARG A 222 0.35 9.60 12.66
N ALA A 223 1.60 9.99 12.53
CA ALA A 223 2.45 9.57 11.42
C ALA A 223 3.46 8.54 11.91
N HIS A 224 3.69 7.49 11.12
CA HIS A 224 4.77 6.52 11.34
C HIS A 224 5.93 6.82 10.37
N PRO A 225 7.07 7.37 10.86
CA PRO A 225 8.19 7.70 9.99
C PRO A 225 8.89 6.44 9.47
N HIS A 226 8.94 6.27 8.15
CA HIS A 226 9.67 5.18 7.50
C HIS A 226 10.94 5.68 6.83
N GLN A 227 12.06 5.02 7.14
CA GLN A 227 13.40 5.33 6.61
C GLN A 227 13.90 4.29 5.61
N GLY A 228 13.12 3.21 5.40
CA GLY A 228 13.45 2.17 4.45
C GLY A 228 13.05 2.55 3.02
N PHE A 229 12.81 1.56 2.19
CA PHE A 229 12.37 1.76 0.81
C PHE A 229 10.88 2.13 0.76
N TRP A 230 10.56 3.16 -0.04
CA TRP A 230 9.23 3.40 -0.59
C TRP A 230 9.32 3.97 -2.00
N ALA A 231 8.44 3.52 -2.89
CA ALA A 231 8.26 4.10 -4.21
C ALA A 231 6.82 3.94 -4.70
N ALA A 232 6.27 4.99 -5.30
CA ALA A 232 5.00 4.95 -6.03
C ALA A 232 5.25 4.77 -7.53
N MET A 233 4.40 4.02 -8.22
CA MET A 233 4.52 3.77 -9.66
C MET A 233 3.71 4.76 -10.50
N ASP A 234 3.92 6.07 -10.33
CA ASP A 234 3.09 7.11 -10.97
C ASP A 234 3.42 7.37 -12.44
N THR A 235 4.69 7.22 -12.81
CA THR A 235 5.23 7.55 -14.12
C THR A 235 5.94 6.37 -14.74
N PHE A 236 6.23 6.46 -16.05
CA PHE A 236 7.02 5.45 -16.73
C PHE A 236 8.42 5.28 -16.12
N LYS A 237 9.02 6.38 -15.64
CA LYS A 237 10.32 6.36 -14.96
C LYS A 237 10.25 5.56 -13.66
N ASP A 238 9.16 5.71 -12.90
CA ASP A 238 8.97 4.92 -11.67
C ASP A 238 8.83 3.44 -11.99
N LYS A 239 8.09 3.11 -13.06
CA LYS A 239 7.99 1.72 -13.53
C LYS A 239 9.36 1.14 -13.90
N GLN A 240 10.17 1.86 -14.69
CA GLN A 240 11.51 1.40 -15.05
C GLN A 240 12.38 1.15 -13.81
N LEU A 241 12.35 2.06 -12.83
CA LEU A 241 13.06 1.88 -11.57
C LEU A 241 12.63 0.60 -10.84
N LEU A 242 11.31 0.38 -10.72
CA LEU A 242 10.78 -0.81 -10.07
C LEU A 242 11.12 -2.10 -10.84
N ASP A 243 11.08 -2.09 -12.18
CA ASP A 243 11.50 -3.24 -12.99
C ASP A 243 12.98 -3.57 -12.79
N GLU A 244 13.85 -2.55 -12.78
CA GLU A 244 15.28 -2.73 -12.55
C GLU A 244 15.56 -3.32 -11.17
N LEU A 245 14.88 -2.82 -10.13
CA LEU A 245 14.99 -3.35 -8.77
C LEU A 245 14.50 -4.80 -8.69
N HIS A 246 13.39 -5.12 -9.33
CA HIS A 246 12.83 -6.47 -9.36
C HIS A 246 13.76 -7.45 -10.11
N ALA A 247 14.34 -7.03 -11.24
CA ALA A 247 15.23 -7.86 -12.05
C ALA A 247 16.56 -8.18 -11.37
N ARG A 248 17.06 -7.30 -10.49
CA ARG A 248 18.30 -7.53 -9.70
C ARG A 248 18.08 -8.46 -8.52
N GLY A 249 16.84 -8.56 -8.03
CA GLY A 249 16.40 -9.48 -6.98
C GLY A 249 16.93 -9.18 -5.57
N PRO A 250 16.39 -9.91 -4.58
CA PRO A 250 14.99 -9.70 -4.20
C PRO A 250 14.71 -8.19 -4.05
N ALA A 251 13.65 -7.74 -4.69
CA ALA A 251 13.32 -6.30 -4.68
C ALA A 251 13.05 -5.84 -3.24
N PRO A 252 13.29 -4.55 -2.90
CA PRO A 252 13.19 -4.11 -1.51
C PRO A 252 11.83 -4.39 -0.85
N TRP A 253 10.73 -4.24 -1.59
CA TRP A 253 9.37 -4.50 -1.11
C TRP A 253 9.00 -5.99 -1.02
N GLU A 254 9.82 -6.90 -1.58
CA GLU A 254 9.59 -8.35 -1.51
C GLU A 254 10.00 -8.91 -0.14
N VAL A 255 9.43 -8.34 0.92
CA VAL A 255 9.72 -8.66 2.32
C VAL A 255 9.56 -10.15 2.64
N TRP A 256 8.64 -10.83 1.94
CA TRP A 256 8.43 -12.29 2.05
C TRP A 256 9.55 -13.15 1.48
N ARG A 257 10.49 -12.57 0.73
CA ARG A 257 11.71 -13.26 0.26
C ARG A 257 12.90 -13.02 1.18
N ARG A 258 12.79 -12.06 2.11
CA ARG A 258 13.83 -11.81 3.10
C ARG A 258 13.69 -12.87 4.21
N PRO A 259 14.80 -13.39 4.75
CA PRO A 259 14.74 -14.20 5.97
C PRO A 259 14.14 -13.34 7.08
N GLU A 260 13.15 -13.88 7.82
CA GLU A 260 12.45 -13.13 8.86
C GLU A 260 13.46 -12.46 9.81
N PRO A 261 13.39 -11.13 10.01
CA PRO A 261 14.12 -10.51 11.09
C PRO A 261 13.56 -11.06 12.41
N LYS A 262 14.45 -11.55 13.29
CA LYS A 262 14.06 -11.98 14.64
C LYS A 262 13.23 -10.87 15.29
N PRO A 263 12.08 -11.17 15.90
CA PRO A 263 11.24 -10.16 16.50
C PRO A 263 11.97 -9.34 17.56
N ARG A 264 12.10 -8.03 17.32
CA ARG A 264 12.75 -7.08 18.24
C ARG A 264 11.95 -6.84 19.54
N TYR A 265 10.72 -7.33 19.63
CA TYR A 265 9.85 -7.16 20.79
C TYR A 265 10.17 -8.12 21.96
N LEU A 266 11.09 -9.08 21.81
CA LEU A 266 11.51 -9.99 22.89
C LEU A 266 12.74 -9.53 23.69
N THR A 267 13.41 -8.44 23.32
CA THR A 267 14.63 -7.98 24.02
C THR A 267 14.41 -7.05 25.21
N HIS A 268 13.18 -6.61 25.50
CA HIS A 268 12.89 -5.79 26.68
C HIS A 268 12.37 -6.58 27.90
N ALA A 269 12.07 -7.87 27.76
CA ALA A 269 11.57 -8.69 28.88
C ALA A 269 12.67 -9.38 29.73
N LEU A 270 13.95 -9.23 29.39
CA LEU A 270 15.06 -9.93 30.06
C LEU A 270 16.12 -9.02 30.72
N LYS A 271 15.84 -7.72 30.87
CA LYS A 271 16.73 -6.78 31.61
C LYS A 271 16.19 -6.29 32.95
N ALA A 272 15.10 -6.86 33.45
CA ALA A 272 14.55 -6.56 34.78
C ALA A 272 14.74 -7.69 35.81
N ALA A 273 15.64 -8.65 35.55
CA ALA A 273 16.00 -9.70 36.49
C ALA A 273 17.52 -9.93 36.47
N CYS A 274 18.26 -9.00 37.08
CA CYS A 274 19.59 -9.17 37.66
C CYS A 274 19.80 -8.05 38.68
#